data_AF-A0A1V5VY12-F1
#
_entry.id   AF-A0A1V5VY12-F1
#
_cell.length_a   1.000
_cell.length_b   1.000
_cell.length_c   1.000
_cell.angle_alpha   90.00
_cell.angle_beta   90.00
_cell.angle_gamma   90.00
#
_symmetry.space_group_name_H-M   'P 1'
#
loop_
_entity.id
_entity.type
_entity.pdbx_description
1 polymer ?
#
loop_
_entity_poly.entity_id
_entity_poly.type
_entity_poly.pdbx_seq_one_letter_code
_entity_poly.pdbx_strand_id
1 'polypeptide(L)' 'MLQIFIISIVLVGIAIIGLGVNIFFRKQKFPETEVGKNKNMRALGLSCVKCEEMRKFREAQKFKNIKIDVAKLQL' A
#
# COMPACT_ATOMS: atom_id res chain seq x y z
N MET A 1 -1.51 -2.80 -50.01
CA MET A 1 -0.64 -3.28 -48.90
C MET A 1 -0.19 -2.15 -47.99
N LEU A 2 0.53 -1.14 -48.50
CA LEU A 2 1.05 -0.04 -47.67
C LEU A 2 -0.04 0.77 -46.94
N GLN A 3 -1.19 1.02 -47.56
CA GLN A 3 -2.31 1.73 -46.92
C GLN A 3 -2.83 1.02 -45.66
N ILE A 4 -2.94 -0.31 -45.71
CA ILE A 4 -3.41 -1.13 -44.58
C ILE A 4 -2.39 -1.08 -43.44
N PHE A 5 -1.11 -1.09 -43.78
CA PHE A 5 0.00 -0.99 -42.81
C PHE A 5 0.03 0.38 -42.11
N ILE A 6 -0.24 1.47 -42.84
CA ILE A 6 -0.34 2.81 -42.24
C ILE A 6 -1.55 2.88 -41.29
N ILE A 7 -2.70 2.35 -41.71
CA ILE A 7 -3.91 2.32 -40.89
C ILE A 7 -3.69 1.52 -39.60
N SER A 8 -3.02 0.37 -39.66
CA SER A 8 -2.76 -0.44 -38.47
C SER A 8 -1.82 0.25 -37.48
N ILE A 9 -0.78 0.93 -37.96
CA ILE A 9 0.14 1.71 -37.10
C ILE A 9 -0.62 2.82 -36.38
N VAL A 10 -1.48 3.56 -37.08
CA VAL A 10 -2.26 4.64 -36.46
C VAL A 10 -3.18 4.09 -35.37
N LEU A 11 -3.82 2.96 -35.62
CA LEU A 11 -4.76 2.33 -34.69
C LEU A 11 -4.05 1.83 -33.42
N VAL A 12 -2.88 1.20 -33.57
CA VAL A 12 -2.04 0.76 -32.45
C VAL A 12 -1.50 1.97 -31.68
N GLY A 13 -1.08 3.02 -32.38
CA GLY A 13 -0.62 4.27 -31.76
C GLY A 13 -1.69 4.89 -30.86
N ILE A 14 -2.94 4.98 -31.36
CA ILE A 14 -4.07 5.47 -30.58
C ILE A 14 -4.35 4.56 -29.37
N ALA A 15 -4.27 3.24 -29.53
CA ALA A 15 -4.48 2.30 -28.43
C ALA A 15 -3.43 2.47 -27.30
N ILE A 16 -2.15 2.62 -27.65
CA ILE A 16 -1.07 2.83 -26.67
C ILE A 16 -1.25 4.17 -25.95
N ILE A 17 -1.59 5.23 -26.69
CA ILE A 17 -1.87 6.55 -26.09
C ILE A 17 -3.07 6.43 -25.16
N GLY A 18 -4.15 5.77 -25.59
CA GLY A 18 -5.37 5.52 -24.81
C GLY A 18 -5.12 4.82 -23.49
N LEU A 19 -4.36 3.72 -23.52
CA LEU A 19 -3.97 2.97 -22.32
C LEU A 19 -3.04 3.79 -21.42
N GLY A 20 -2.17 4.60 -22.01
CA GLY A 20 -1.22 5.45 -21.31
C GLY A 20 -1.79 6.78 -20.81
N VAL A 21 -3.00 7.22 -21.20
CA VAL A 21 -3.53 8.56 -20.85
C VAL A 21 -3.52 8.77 -19.33
N ASN A 22 -3.87 7.75 -18.57
CA ASN A 22 -3.94 7.86 -17.11
C ASN A 22 -2.57 7.90 -16.43
N ILE A 23 -1.49 7.61 -17.17
CA ILE A 23 -0.09 7.68 -16.72
C ILE A 23 0.56 8.99 -17.23
N PHE A 24 0.32 9.36 -18.50
CA PHE A 24 0.90 10.54 -19.13
C PHE A 24 0.17 11.85 -18.77
N PHE A 25 -1.16 11.86 -18.78
CA PHE A 25 -1.96 13.08 -18.55
C PHE A 25 -2.38 13.23 -17.10
N ARG A 26 -2.90 12.17 -16.50
CA ARG A 26 -3.13 12.16 -15.06
C ARG A 26 -1.80 11.75 -14.44
N LYS A 27 -1.08 12.68 -13.81
CA LYS A 27 0.08 12.36 -12.96
C LYS A 27 -0.35 11.61 -11.68
N GLN A 28 -1.29 10.66 -11.81
CA GLN A 28 -1.68 9.77 -10.74
C GLN A 28 -0.46 8.91 -10.45
N LYS A 29 -0.01 8.94 -9.20
CA LYS A 29 0.98 7.99 -8.73
C LYS A 29 0.39 6.59 -8.89
N PHE A 30 1.22 5.63 -9.27
CA PHE A 30 0.81 4.23 -9.20
C PHE A 30 0.25 3.94 -7.79
N PRO A 31 -0.83 3.17 -7.69
CA PRO A 31 -1.46 2.89 -6.40
C PRO A 31 -0.44 2.24 -5.46
N GLU A 32 -0.40 2.72 -4.22
CA GLU A 32 0.47 2.14 -3.18
C GLU A 32 0.04 0.69 -2.92
N THR A 33 0.88 -0.27 -3.32
CA THR A 33 0.64 -1.71 -3.14
C THR A 33 0.95 -2.17 -1.72
N GLU A 34 1.78 -1.41 -0.98
CA GLU A 34 2.10 -1.69 0.40
C GLU A 34 0.96 -1.26 1.34
N VAL A 35 0.28 -2.23 1.95
CA VAL A 35 -0.84 -2.01 2.89
C VAL A 35 -0.47 -1.01 4.01
N GLY A 36 0.77 -1.08 4.52
CA GLY A 36 1.23 -0.23 5.62
C GLY A 36 1.40 1.25 5.25
N LYS A 37 1.70 1.58 3.98
CA LYS A 37 1.89 2.96 3.51
C LYS A 37 0.65 3.52 2.82
N ASN A 38 -0.27 2.64 2.39
CA ASN A 38 -1.48 3.05 1.68
C ASN A 38 -2.51 3.68 2.64
N LYS A 39 -2.66 5.00 2.53
CA LYS A 39 -3.63 5.79 3.32
C LYS A 39 -5.09 5.37 3.09
N ASN A 40 -5.45 4.97 1.87
CA ASN A 40 -6.81 4.54 1.55
C ASN A 40 -7.13 3.20 2.23
N MET A 41 -6.19 2.25 2.25
CA MET A 41 -6.35 0.99 2.98
C MET A 41 -6.43 1.20 4.48
N ARG A 42 -5.64 2.13 5.02
CA ARG A 42 -5.72 2.50 6.44
C ARG A 42 -7.06 3.13 6.80
N ALA A 43 -7.66 3.94 5.92
CA ALA A 43 -8.99 4.51 6.15
C ALA A 43 -10.09 3.42 6.19
N LEU A 44 -9.88 2.30 5.50
CA LEU A 44 -10.74 1.11 5.54
C LEU A 44 -10.46 0.22 6.77
N GLY A 45 -9.54 0.61 7.66
CA GLY A 45 -9.16 -0.18 8.83
C GLY A 45 -8.20 -1.34 8.52
N LEU A 46 -7.70 -1.45 7.29
CA LEU A 46 -6.76 -2.49 6.92
C LEU A 46 -5.34 -2.12 7.40
N SER A 47 -4.74 -3.04 8.13
CA SER A 47 -3.40 -2.93 8.71
C SER A 47 -2.57 -4.15 8.33
N CYS A 48 -1.25 -4.00 8.27
CA CYS A 48 -0.36 -5.14 8.14
C CYS A 48 -0.51 -6.07 9.36
N VAL A 49 -0.89 -7.32 9.13
CA VAL A 49 -1.11 -8.35 10.17
C VAL A 49 0.13 -8.47 11.06
N LYS A 50 1.32 -8.53 10.46
CA LYS A 50 2.58 -8.65 11.20
C LYS A 50 2.84 -7.44 12.11
N CYS A 51 2.49 -6.24 11.67
CA CYS A 51 2.63 -5.03 12.48
C CYS A 51 1.67 -5.04 13.68
N GLU A 52 0.45 -5.55 13.48
CA GLU A 52 -0.54 -5.70 14.54
C GLU A 52 -0.10 -6.75 15.58
N GLU A 53 0.39 -7.91 15.14
CA GLU A 53 0.95 -8.94 16.03
C GLU A 53 2.10 -8.39 16.88
N MET A 54 3.05 -7.69 16.25
CA MET A 54 4.18 -7.07 16.95
C MET A 54 3.75 -5.99 17.93
N ARG A 55 2.67 -5.25 17.63
CA ARG A 55 2.08 -4.28 18.55
C ARG A 55 1.49 -4.98 19.79
N LYS A 56 0.67 -6.01 19.59
CA LYS A 56 0.07 -6.81 20.67
C LYS A 56 1.15 -7.45 21.54
N PHE A 57 2.21 -7.97 20.92
CA PHE A 57 3.36 -8.53 21.65
C PHE A 57 4.06 -7.49 22.54
N ARG A 58 4.33 -6.29 22.01
CA ARG A 58 4.93 -5.19 22.80
C ARG A 58 4.04 -4.73 23.94
N GLU A 59 2.73 -4.64 23.71
CA GLU A 59 1.76 -4.30 24.75
C GLU A 59 1.79 -5.36 25.87
N ALA A 60 1.74 -6.65 25.54
CA ALA A 60 1.84 -7.75 26.51
C ALA A 60 3.16 -7.74 27.31
N GLN A 61 4.30 -7.42 26.66
CA GLN A 61 5.60 -7.31 27.33
C GLN A 61 5.65 -6.11 28.30
N LYS A 62 5.01 -4.98 27.96
CA LYS A 62 4.94 -3.82 28.85
C LYS A 62 4.24 -4.16 30.18
N PHE A 63 3.15 -4.93 30.13
CA PHE A 63 2.45 -5.38 31.33
C PHE A 63 3.28 -6.37 32.17
N LYS A 64 4.12 -7.21 31.56
CA LYS A 64 5.06 -8.06 32.30
C LYS A 64 6.07 -7.21 33.07
N ASN A 65 6.66 -6.20 32.43
CA ASN A 65 7.61 -5.29 33.10
C ASN A 65 6.95 -4.48 34.22
N ILE A 66 5.71 -4.00 34.03
CA ILE A 66 4.95 -3.31 35.09
C ILE A 66 4.73 -4.23 36.30
N LYS A 67 4.35 -5.50 36.10
CA LYS A 67 4.14 -6.45 37.21
C LYS A 67 5.44 -6.77 37.97
N ILE A 68 6.60 -6.72 37.30
CA ILE A 68 7.90 -6.93 37.94
C ILE A 68 8.26 -5.76 38.87
N ASP A 69 7.80 -4.54 38.58
CA ASP A 69 8.00 -3.36 39.43
C ASP A 69 7.14 -3.36 40.70
N VAL A 70 5.93 -3.92 40.66
CA VAL A 70 5.04 -4.01 41.85
C VAL A 70 5.62 -4.93 42.92
N ALA A 71 6.38 -5.95 42.53
CA ALA A 71 7.06 -6.84 43.48
C ALA A 71 8.24 -6.14 44.21
N LYS A 72 8.79 -5.07 43.64
CA LYS A 72 9.80 -4.20 44.29
C LYS A 72 9.19 -3.09 45.15
N LEU A 73 7.88 -2.88 45.04
CA LEU A 73 7.10 -1.91 45.80
C LEU A 73 6.16 -2.59 46.81
N GLN A 74 6.46 -3.83 47.22
CA GLN A 74 5.90 -4.39 48.44
C GLN A 74 6.72 -3.85 49.61
N LEU A 75 6.28 -2.69 50.12
CA LEU A 75 6.55 -2.24 51.49
C LEU A 75 5.96 -3.24 52.48
#